data_AF-A0A7X8RC94-F1
#
_entry.id   AF-A0A7X8RC94-F1
#
_cell.length_a   1.000
_cell.length_b   1.000
_cell.length_c   1.000
_cell.angle_alpha   90.00
_cell.angle_beta   90.00
_cell.angle_gamma   90.00
#
_symmetry.space_group_name_H-M   'P 1'
#
loop_
_entity.id
_entity.type
_entity.pdbx_description
1 polymer ?
#
loop_
_entity_poly.entity_id
_entity_poly.type
_entity_poly.pdbx_seq_one_letter_code
_entity_poly.pdbx_strand_id
1 'polypeptide(L)'
;MSHIREPFKCRIHKNVLTEDFYRQHEELFPAAYTQADLMAELYIELAKSMNSSLVMLPSDYVAEAEAYGAEIIGYNDIFGLRAKGTHFSSIEQLSELSPLDFTQGRLAEIIKAITLIDQAGYIPCLNISGFFSLLETLLPIEKVFAAWRKRQKD
;
A
#
# COMPACT_ATOMS: atom_id res chain seq x y z
N MET A 1 -6.62 0.20 43.81
CA MET A 1 -7.39 0.15 42.55
C MET A 1 -6.40 0.41 41.42
N SER A 2 -6.13 -0.59 40.59
CA SER A 2 -5.26 -0.41 39.43
C SER A 2 -5.88 0.64 38.51
N HIS A 3 -5.13 1.68 38.18
CA HIS A 3 -5.54 2.62 37.16
C HIS A 3 -5.65 1.85 35.84
N ILE A 4 -6.87 1.50 35.44
CA ILE A 4 -7.15 1.06 34.08
C ILE A 4 -6.74 2.24 33.19
N ARG A 5 -5.59 2.13 32.54
CA ARG A 5 -5.19 3.11 31.52
C ARG A 5 -6.24 3.05 30.43
N GLU A 6 -6.76 4.22 30.04
CA GLU A 6 -7.63 4.27 28.87
C GLU A 6 -6.90 3.63 27.69
N PRO A 7 -7.56 2.73 26.93
CA PRO A 7 -6.95 2.12 25.77
C PRO A 7 -6.54 3.23 24.79
N PHE A 8 -5.34 3.10 24.22
CA PHE A 8 -4.89 4.00 23.17
C PHE A 8 -5.95 4.03 22.06
N LYS A 9 -6.53 5.20 21.82
CA LYS A 9 -7.54 5.40 20.77
C LYS A 9 -6.83 5.38 19.42
N CYS A 10 -6.56 4.17 18.92
CA CYS A 10 -5.99 3.97 17.59
C CYS A 10 -6.98 4.49 16.53
N ARG A 11 -6.63 5.60 15.86
CA ARG A 11 -7.42 6.17 14.76
C ARG A 11 -7.00 5.64 13.39
N ILE A 12 -5.98 4.76 13.34
CA ILE A 12 -5.36 4.24 12.11
C ILE A 12 -6.37 3.48 11.23
N HIS A 13 -7.41 2.88 11.81
CA HIS A 13 -8.42 2.12 11.05
C HIS A 13 -9.58 2.97 10.50
N LYS A 14 -9.57 4.29 10.73
CA LYS A 14 -10.50 5.18 10.00
C LYS A 14 -9.93 5.39 8.60
N ASN A 15 -10.79 5.40 7.59
CA ASN A 15 -10.36 5.78 6.24
C ASN A 15 -9.74 7.19 6.31
N VAL A 16 -8.43 7.27 6.11
CA VAL A 16 -7.64 8.50 6.27
C VAL A 16 -7.76 9.39 5.03
N LEU A 17 -7.99 8.80 3.86
CA LEU A 17 -8.34 9.52 2.64
C LEU A 17 -9.85 9.69 2.58
N THR A 18 -10.37 10.64 3.35
CA THR A 18 -11.79 11.02 3.31
C THR A 18 -12.11 11.80 2.04
N GLU A 19 -13.39 11.90 1.68
CA GLU A 19 -13.82 12.75 0.56
C GLU A 19 -13.44 14.22 0.78
N ASP A 20 -13.52 14.71 2.02
CA ASP A 20 -13.11 16.07 2.37
C ASP A 20 -11.60 16.28 2.17
N PHE A 21 -10.77 15.31 2.58
CA PHE A 21 -9.32 15.38 2.37
C PHE A 21 -8.99 15.37 0.87
N TYR A 22 -9.65 14.51 0.09
CA TYR A 22 -9.48 14.47 -1.36
C TYR A 22 -9.81 15.82 -2.02
N ARG A 23 -10.92 16.46 -1.62
CA ARG A 23 -11.32 17.78 -2.16
C ARG A 23 -10.36 18.90 -1.76
N GLN A 24 -9.75 18.83 -0.57
CA GLN A 24 -8.80 19.84 -0.09
C GLN A 24 -7.44 19.76 -0.79
N HIS A 25 -7.12 18.60 -1.37
CA HIS A 25 -5.83 18.29 -1.98
C HIS A 25 -6.01 17.71 -3.40
N GLU A 26 -7.06 18.14 -4.11
CA GLU A 26 -7.46 17.58 -5.40
C GLU A 26 -6.34 17.69 -6.45
N GLU A 27 -5.51 18.73 -6.34
CA GLU A 27 -4.37 19.02 -7.20
C GLU A 27 -3.24 17.98 -7.11
N LEU A 28 -3.15 17.27 -5.98
CA LEU A 28 -2.15 16.23 -5.78
C LEU A 28 -2.57 14.91 -6.44
N PHE A 29 -3.86 14.70 -6.68
CA PHE A 29 -4.38 13.46 -7.28
C PHE A 29 -4.53 13.56 -8.81
N PRO A 30 -4.29 12.47 -9.55
CA PRO A 30 -3.78 11.17 -9.11
C PRO A 30 -2.25 11.11 -9.00
N ALA A 31 -1.54 12.20 -9.32
CA ALA A 31 -0.10 12.20 -9.52
C ALA A 31 0.70 11.78 -8.28
N ALA A 32 0.21 12.09 -7.08
CA ALA A 32 0.76 11.65 -5.80
C ALA A 32 0.77 10.13 -5.60
N TYR A 33 0.01 9.36 -6.41
CA TYR A 33 0.14 7.91 -6.40
C TYR A 33 1.44 7.43 -7.04
N THR A 34 2.03 8.18 -7.97
CA THR A 34 3.15 7.68 -8.81
C THR A 34 4.37 8.59 -8.86
N GLN A 35 4.33 9.79 -8.26
CA GLN A 35 5.45 10.74 -8.25
C GLN A 35 5.90 10.97 -6.81
N ALA A 36 7.18 10.73 -6.52
CA ALA A 36 7.71 10.72 -5.16
C ALA A 36 7.54 12.04 -4.39
N ASP A 37 7.71 13.18 -5.05
CA ASP A 37 7.57 14.51 -4.47
C ASP A 37 6.13 14.81 -4.05
N LEU A 38 5.18 14.61 -4.97
CA LEU A 38 3.75 14.78 -4.70
C LEU A 38 3.23 13.73 -3.70
N MET A 39 3.78 12.52 -3.74
CA MET A 39 3.49 11.47 -2.75
C MET A 39 3.91 11.92 -1.36
N ALA A 40 5.15 12.38 -1.20
CA ALA A 40 5.66 12.88 0.07
C ALA A 40 4.81 14.04 0.60
N GLU A 41 4.47 15.00 -0.26
CA GLU A 41 3.61 16.14 0.08
C GLU A 41 2.23 15.67 0.62
N LEU A 42 1.55 14.80 -0.13
CA LEU A 42 0.23 14.28 0.24
C LEU A 42 0.24 13.60 1.62
N TYR A 43 1.19 12.70 1.85
CA TYR A 43 1.24 11.95 3.11
C TYR A 43 1.70 12.80 4.29
N ILE A 44 2.50 13.85 4.06
CA ILE A 44 2.81 14.85 5.08
C ILE A 44 1.56 15.65 5.46
N GLU A 45 0.77 16.12 4.49
CA GLU A 45 -0.50 16.81 4.76
C GLU A 45 -1.48 15.92 5.54
N LEU A 46 -1.53 14.63 5.18
CA LEU A 46 -2.32 13.65 5.91
C LEU A 46 -1.85 13.52 7.37
N ALA A 47 -0.53 13.41 7.61
CA ALA A 47 0.02 13.35 8.96
C ALA A 47 -0.25 14.63 9.78
N LYS A 48 -0.16 15.82 9.15
CA LYS A 48 -0.53 17.10 9.78
C LYS A 48 -1.99 17.12 10.23
N SER A 49 -2.91 16.66 9.38
CA SER A 49 -4.34 16.58 9.72
C SER A 49 -4.62 15.70 10.96
N MET A 50 -3.74 14.73 11.21
CA MET A 50 -3.81 13.82 12.35
C MET A 50 -2.96 14.26 13.55
N ASN A 51 -2.24 15.39 13.45
CA ASN A 51 -1.24 15.84 14.41
C ASN A 51 -0.21 14.74 14.75
N SER A 52 0.28 14.06 13.70
CA SER A 52 1.22 12.94 13.78
C SER A 52 2.60 13.34 13.26
N SER A 53 3.66 12.89 13.94
CA SER A 53 5.03 12.92 13.41
C SER A 53 5.36 11.72 12.54
N LEU A 54 4.53 10.67 12.58
CA LEU A 54 4.62 9.49 11.71
C LEU A 54 3.85 9.75 10.42
N VAL A 55 4.51 9.52 9.29
CA VAL A 55 3.92 9.62 7.95
C VAL A 55 3.83 8.20 7.38
N MET A 56 2.60 7.68 7.28
CA MET A 56 2.36 6.32 6.78
C MET A 56 2.12 6.33 5.27
N LEU A 57 2.90 5.56 4.51
CA LEU A 57 2.78 5.45 3.05
C LEU A 57 3.20 4.06 2.54
N PRO A 58 2.69 3.61 1.38
CA PRO A 58 1.47 4.09 0.74
C PRO A 58 0.21 3.66 1.51
N SER A 59 -0.95 4.21 1.17
CA SER A 59 -2.26 3.86 1.74
C SER A 59 -2.98 2.74 0.96
N ASP A 60 -2.30 2.06 0.05
CA ASP A 60 -2.80 0.91 -0.70
C ASP A 60 -1.99 -0.36 -0.40
N TYR A 61 -2.46 -1.48 -0.93
CA TYR A 61 -1.87 -2.81 -0.76
C TYR A 61 -1.38 -3.40 -2.10
N VAL A 62 -1.23 -2.58 -3.13
CA VAL A 62 -1.05 -3.07 -4.51
C VAL A 62 0.29 -2.71 -5.12
N ALA A 63 1.17 -1.99 -4.41
CA ALA A 63 2.48 -1.59 -4.92
C ALA A 63 3.36 -2.79 -5.28
N GLU A 64 3.39 -3.82 -4.44
CA GLU A 64 4.15 -5.04 -4.70
C GLU A 64 3.52 -5.88 -5.81
N ALA A 65 2.18 -5.94 -5.89
CA ALA A 65 1.50 -6.67 -6.95
C ALA A 65 1.70 -5.99 -8.32
N GLU A 66 1.67 -4.66 -8.36
CA GLU A 66 1.97 -3.85 -9.54
C GLU A 66 3.40 -4.10 -10.04
N ALA A 67 4.37 -4.19 -9.12
CA ALA A 67 5.76 -4.52 -9.47
C ALA A 67 5.90 -5.91 -10.10
N TYR A 68 4.96 -6.82 -9.84
CA TYR A 68 4.84 -8.11 -10.53
C TYR A 68 4.00 -8.06 -11.82
N GLY A 69 3.48 -6.90 -12.20
CA GLY A 69 2.72 -6.70 -13.44
C GLY A 69 1.20 -6.75 -13.28
N ALA A 70 0.66 -6.76 -12.05
CA ALA A 70 -0.78 -6.68 -11.84
C ALA A 70 -1.35 -5.36 -12.37
N GLU A 71 -2.53 -5.41 -13.00
CA GLU A 71 -3.21 -4.21 -13.49
C GLU A 71 -3.89 -3.47 -12.34
N ILE A 72 -3.55 -2.19 -12.17
CA ILE A 72 -4.06 -1.33 -11.10
C ILE A 72 -5.11 -0.36 -11.63
N ILE A 73 -6.17 -0.16 -10.85
CA ILE A 73 -7.25 0.80 -11.11
C ILE A 73 -7.46 1.70 -9.88
N GLY A 74 -8.32 2.71 -10.01
CA GLY A 74 -8.71 3.56 -8.89
C GLY A 74 -7.92 4.86 -8.76
N TYR A 75 -7.13 5.22 -9.77
CA TYR A 75 -6.39 6.48 -9.80
C TYR A 75 -7.29 7.72 -9.64
N ASN A 76 -8.50 7.69 -10.23
CA ASN A 76 -9.38 8.87 -10.29
C ASN A 76 -10.64 8.72 -9.43
N ASP A 77 -10.62 7.88 -8.39
CA ASP A 77 -11.75 7.74 -7.47
C ASP A 77 -11.34 7.81 -5.99
N ILE A 78 -12.35 8.01 -5.15
CA ILE A 78 -12.17 8.20 -3.69
C ILE A 78 -11.78 6.92 -2.94
N PHE A 79 -11.80 5.75 -3.58
CA PHE A 79 -11.41 4.49 -2.96
C PHE A 79 -9.91 4.22 -3.11
N GLY A 80 -9.23 4.95 -4.00
CA GLY A 80 -7.81 4.82 -4.25
C GLY A 80 -7.43 3.54 -4.99
N LEU A 81 -6.12 3.27 -5.00
CA LEU A 81 -5.53 2.20 -5.80
C LEU A 81 -5.96 0.81 -5.31
N ARG A 82 -6.35 -0.03 -6.27
CA ARG A 82 -6.72 -1.42 -6.06
C ARG A 82 -6.44 -2.23 -7.32
N ALA A 83 -6.28 -3.53 -7.17
CA ALA A 83 -6.10 -4.41 -8.33
C ALA A 83 -7.41 -4.52 -9.11
N LYS A 84 -7.32 -4.53 -10.44
CA LYS A 84 -8.48 -4.73 -11.32
C LYS A 84 -9.09 -6.12 -11.20
N GLY A 85 -8.27 -7.08 -10.81
CA GLY A 85 -8.59 -8.49 -10.69
C GLY A 85 -7.32 -9.29 -10.42
N THR A 86 -7.40 -10.59 -10.66
CA THR A 86 -6.26 -11.49 -10.46
C THR A 86 -5.29 -11.40 -11.63
N HIS A 87 -4.00 -11.45 -11.33
CA HIS A 87 -2.95 -11.29 -12.34
C HIS A 87 -2.56 -12.64 -12.99
N PHE A 88 -2.45 -13.69 -12.18
CA PHE A 88 -2.09 -15.03 -12.60
C PHE A 88 -3.29 -15.96 -12.68
N SER A 89 -3.15 -16.99 -13.51
CA SER A 89 -4.16 -18.02 -13.72
C SER A 89 -3.81 -19.35 -13.07
N SER A 90 -2.52 -19.61 -12.83
CA SER A 90 -1.98 -20.87 -12.31
C SER A 90 -0.88 -20.68 -11.25
N ILE A 91 -0.54 -21.77 -10.55
CA ILE A 91 0.46 -21.78 -9.46
C ILE A 91 1.88 -21.79 -10.01
N GLU A 92 2.07 -22.33 -11.21
CA GLU A 92 3.36 -22.40 -11.89
C GLU A 92 3.90 -20.98 -12.14
N GLN A 93 3.03 -20.05 -12.56
CA GLN A 93 3.39 -18.64 -12.73
C GLN A 93 3.87 -17.99 -11.42
N LEU A 94 3.28 -18.36 -10.27
CA LEU A 94 3.70 -17.88 -8.96
C LEU A 94 5.09 -18.42 -8.57
N SER A 95 5.43 -19.65 -8.96
CA SER A 95 6.74 -20.23 -8.70
C SER A 95 7.86 -19.69 -9.59
N GLU A 96 7.50 -19.00 -10.68
CA GLU A 96 8.43 -18.39 -11.64
C GLU A 96 8.71 -16.91 -11.32
N LEU A 97 8.15 -16.36 -10.24
CA LEU A 97 8.36 -14.97 -9.85
C LEU A 97 9.84 -14.68 -9.61
N SER A 98 10.32 -13.62 -10.28
CA SER A 98 11.61 -13.01 -9.97
C SER A 98 11.55 -12.27 -8.64
N PRO A 99 12.70 -11.99 -8.00
CA PRO A 99 12.74 -11.03 -6.89
C PRO A 99 12.14 -9.68 -7.30
N LEU A 100 11.52 -8.98 -6.34
CA LEU A 100 11.01 -7.61 -6.56
C LEU A 100 12.15 -6.67 -6.96
N ASP A 101 11.91 -5.88 -8.01
CA ASP A 101 12.80 -4.79 -8.42
C ASP A 101 12.38 -3.48 -7.74
N PHE A 102 13.19 -3.04 -6.79
CA PHE A 102 12.98 -1.80 -6.04
C PHE A 102 13.52 -0.55 -6.75
N THR A 103 14.13 -0.70 -7.93
CA THR A 103 14.78 0.40 -8.66
C THR A 103 13.90 1.00 -9.75
N GLN A 104 12.75 0.39 -10.02
CA GLN A 104 11.83 0.79 -11.08
C GLN A 104 10.38 0.91 -10.59
N GLY A 105 9.55 1.53 -11.42
CA GLY A 105 8.11 1.67 -11.18
C GLY A 105 7.78 2.41 -9.89
N ARG A 106 6.58 2.15 -9.35
CA ARG A 106 6.07 2.86 -8.17
C ARG A 106 6.84 2.54 -6.89
N LEU A 107 7.44 1.35 -6.76
CA LEU A 107 8.27 1.02 -5.59
C LEU A 107 9.48 1.95 -5.47
N ALA A 108 10.14 2.28 -6.59
CA ALA A 108 11.23 3.24 -6.59
C ALA A 108 10.78 4.63 -6.15
N GLU A 109 9.59 5.06 -6.58
CA GLU A 109 9.00 6.35 -6.19
C GLU A 109 8.61 6.38 -4.71
N ILE A 110 8.07 5.29 -4.17
CA ILE A 110 7.80 5.15 -2.73
C ILE A 110 9.10 5.27 -1.91
N ILE A 111 10.18 4.61 -2.34
CA ILE A 111 11.48 4.68 -1.65
C ILE A 111 12.06 6.11 -1.71
N LYS A 112 11.90 6.80 -2.84
CA LYS A 112 12.27 8.22 -2.95
C LYS A 112 11.42 9.09 -2.02
N ALA A 113 10.10 8.87 -1.96
CA ALA A 113 9.19 9.61 -1.10
C ALA A 113 9.56 9.46 0.39
N ILE A 114 9.94 8.25 0.83
CA ILE A 114 10.48 8.00 2.19
C ILE A 114 11.64 8.94 2.51
N THR A 115 12.56 9.11 1.56
CA THR A 115 13.73 10.00 1.74
C THR A 115 13.31 11.46 1.84
N LEU A 116 12.36 11.90 1.02
CA LEU A 116 11.84 13.27 1.06
C LEU A 116 11.09 13.57 2.38
N ILE A 117 10.35 12.59 2.89
CA ILE A 117 9.63 12.69 4.18
C ILE A 117 10.60 12.83 5.34
N ASP A 118 11.67 12.01 5.36
CA ASP A 118 12.72 12.09 6.39
C ASP A 118 13.43 13.46 6.34
N GLN A 119 13.77 13.94 5.15
CA GLN A 119 14.35 15.28 4.94
C GLN A 119 13.43 16.42 5.40
N ALA A 120 12.11 16.24 5.32
CA ALA A 120 11.12 17.19 5.82
C ALA A 120 10.95 17.15 7.35
N GLY A 121 11.70 16.30 8.06
CA GLY A 121 11.69 16.20 9.53
C GLY A 121 10.58 15.30 10.10
N TYR A 122 9.94 14.48 9.27
CA TYR A 122 8.96 13.49 9.68
C TYR A 122 9.58 12.10 9.79
N ILE A 123 8.91 11.19 10.51
CA ILE A 123 9.34 9.79 10.59
C ILE A 123 8.53 9.00 9.54
N PRO A 124 9.17 8.55 8.44
CA PRO A 124 8.48 7.74 7.44
C PRO A 124 8.16 6.35 8.02
N CYS A 125 6.93 5.88 7.77
CA CYS A 125 6.43 4.58 8.18
C CYS A 125 5.89 3.85 6.95
N LEU A 126 6.64 2.87 6.46
CA LEU A 126 6.27 2.13 5.26
C LEU A 126 5.18 1.10 5.57
N ASN A 127 4.08 1.19 4.84
CA ASN A 127 3.06 0.15 4.79
C ASN A 127 3.47 -0.87 3.73
N ILE A 128 3.62 -2.14 4.14
CA ILE A 128 4.02 -3.24 3.26
C ILE A 128 2.88 -4.24 3.21
N SER A 129 2.56 -4.68 1.99
CA SER A 129 1.48 -5.65 1.80
C SER A 129 1.84 -6.99 2.43
N GLY A 130 0.95 -7.51 3.27
CA GLY A 130 1.12 -8.82 3.88
C GLY A 130 1.13 -9.94 2.83
N PHE A 131 1.88 -11.01 3.10
CA PHE A 131 2.07 -12.12 2.18
C PHE A 131 0.76 -12.68 1.59
N PHE A 132 -0.25 -12.93 2.42
CA PHE A 132 -1.54 -13.46 1.94
C PHE A 132 -2.34 -12.45 1.12
N SER A 133 -2.26 -11.16 1.45
CA SER A 133 -2.93 -10.10 0.67
C SER A 133 -2.30 -9.95 -0.71
N LEU A 134 -0.96 -10.00 -0.78
CA LEU A 134 -0.23 -10.02 -2.03
C LEU A 134 -0.58 -11.27 -2.86
N LEU A 135 -0.60 -12.45 -2.22
CA LEU A 135 -1.00 -13.67 -2.88
C LEU A 135 -2.41 -13.56 -3.47
N GLU A 136 -3.41 -13.18 -2.68
CA GLU A 136 -4.79 -13.00 -3.14
C GLU A 136 -4.90 -12.06 -4.34
N THR A 137 -4.09 -10.99 -4.34
CA THR A 137 -4.03 -10.02 -5.44
C THR A 137 -3.45 -10.64 -6.72
N LEU A 138 -2.41 -11.47 -6.58
CA LEU A 138 -1.74 -12.10 -7.71
C LEU A 138 -2.52 -13.32 -8.23
N LEU A 139 -2.98 -14.20 -7.36
CA LEU A 139 -3.68 -15.44 -7.67
C LEU A 139 -4.67 -15.75 -6.55
N PRO A 140 -5.94 -16.09 -6.85
CA PRO A 140 -6.92 -16.38 -5.81
C PRO A 140 -6.40 -17.38 -4.79
N ILE A 141 -6.48 -17.02 -3.51
CA ILE A 141 -5.82 -17.76 -2.43
C ILE A 141 -6.34 -19.19 -2.31
N GLU A 142 -7.57 -19.46 -2.73
CA GLU A 142 -8.13 -20.80 -2.78
C GLU A 142 -7.35 -21.72 -3.73
N LYS A 143 -6.81 -21.19 -4.83
CA LYS A 143 -5.94 -21.95 -5.75
C LYS A 143 -4.60 -22.27 -5.08
N VAL A 144 -4.04 -21.32 -4.33
CA VAL A 144 -2.80 -21.50 -3.56
C VAL A 144 -2.97 -22.59 -2.51
N PHE A 145 -4.01 -22.51 -1.70
CA PHE A 145 -4.31 -23.51 -0.68
C PHE A 145 -4.61 -24.89 -1.28
N ALA A 146 -5.34 -24.94 -2.39
CA ALA A 146 -5.60 -26.19 -3.09
C ALA A 146 -4.31 -26.87 -3.57
N ALA A 147 -3.34 -26.11 -4.06
CA ALA A 147 -2.05 -26.63 -4.50
C ALA A 147 -1.16 -27.08 -3.33
N TRP A 148 -1.06 -26.29 -2.25
CA TRP A 148 -0.32 -26.69 -1.06
C TRP A 148 -0.86 -27.98 -0.44
N ARG A 149 -2.19 -28.12 -0.32
CA ARG A 149 -2.81 -29.36 0.18
C ARG A 149 -2.48 -30.58 -0.70
N LYS A 150 -2.35 -30.41 -2.02
CA LYS A 150 -1.97 -31.50 -2.93
C LYS A 150 -0.51 -31.91 -2.74
N ARG A 151 0.40 -30.94 -2.57
CA ARG A 151 1.84 -31.20 -2.36
C ARG A 151 2.18 -31.90 -1.03
N GLN A 152 1.30 -31.83 -0.02
CA GLN A 152 1.50 -32.55 1.24
C GLN A 152 1.22 -34.06 1.15
N LYS A 153 0.71 -34.54 0.01
CA LYS A 153 0.39 -35.96 -0.19
C LYS A 153 1.50 -36.73 -0.92
N ASP A 154 2.57 -36.03 -1.30
CA ASP A 154 3.83 -36.56 -1.84
C ASP A 154 4.92 -36.46 -0.75
#